data_AF-W2S7E8-F1
#
_entry.id   AF-W2S7E8-F1
#
_cell.length_a   1.000
_cell.length_b   1.000
_cell.length_c   1.000
_cell.angle_alpha   90.00
_cell.angle_beta   90.00
_cell.angle_gamma   90.00
#
_symmetry.space_group_name_H-M   'P 1'
#
loop_
_entity.id
_entity.type
_entity.pdbx_description
1 polymer ?
#
loop_
_entity_poly.entity_id
_entity_poly.type
_entity_poly.pdbx_seq_one_letter_code
_entity_poly.pdbx_strand_id
1 'polypeptide(L)'
;MPHHTTPQPLTNPPSPLPPPQYLGIQTHVRSTADPDLRPLHNVCEYLNALHIYADEARQGVVRSVDSHHFCSHVSKDFRQCLIYDSNTPGARLIGVEYMIPRARYEKLPPEEQKLWHSHVFEVHSGMLILPYPTTHPSTSPHAKRAWDALETEALAEVTDWYGKIYHFWEVDKSEGGDLPYGAPELMGSLTSDKQIDVDAAMAQRDREAGADVKEKRALRKDLPRPQVHPAADSWWREAEEGGRGIYA
;
A
#
# COMPACT_ATOMS: atom_id res chain seq x y z
N MET A 1 -24.22 77.99 16.32
CA MET A 1 -23.03 78.32 15.50
C MET A 1 -21.90 78.66 16.47
N PRO A 2 -21.11 77.65 16.88
CA PRO A 2 -19.75 77.54 16.36
C PRO A 2 -19.35 76.09 16.01
N HIS A 3 -18.42 75.96 15.06
CA HIS A 3 -17.81 74.70 14.64
C HIS A 3 -16.93 74.12 15.76
N HIS A 4 -17.22 72.89 16.18
CA HIS A 4 -16.29 72.06 16.95
C HIS A 4 -15.68 71.01 16.03
N THR A 5 -14.40 71.18 15.75
CA THR A 5 -13.49 70.22 15.13
C THR A 5 -13.33 69.03 16.07
N THR A 6 -13.69 67.83 15.61
CA THR A 6 -13.51 66.58 16.36
C THR A 6 -12.08 66.06 16.16
N PRO A 7 -11.29 65.82 17.21
CA PRO A 7 -9.99 65.15 17.07
C PRO A 7 -10.19 63.64 16.88
N GLN A 8 -9.49 63.06 15.89
CA GLN A 8 -9.45 61.61 15.69
C GLN A 8 -8.75 60.91 16.88
N PRO A 9 -9.28 59.80 17.40
CA PRO A 9 -8.54 58.96 18.33
C PRO A 9 -7.49 58.13 17.59
N LEU A 10 -6.29 58.16 18.17
CA LEU A 10 -5.11 57.39 17.84
C LEU A 10 -5.28 55.90 18.19
N THR A 11 -4.60 55.09 17.37
CA THR A 11 -4.04 53.74 17.64
C THR A 11 -5.02 52.58 17.86
N ASN A 12 -5.09 51.72 16.85
CA ASN A 12 -5.54 50.33 16.98
C ASN A 12 -4.71 49.60 18.06
N PRO A 13 -5.32 48.75 18.89
CA PRO A 13 -4.58 47.90 19.82
C PRO A 13 -3.72 46.89 19.02
N PRO A 14 -2.54 46.47 19.52
CA PRO A 14 -1.86 45.35 18.92
C PRO A 14 -2.75 44.11 19.07
N SER A 15 -3.14 43.51 17.95
CA SER A 15 -3.79 42.19 17.96
C SER A 15 -2.83 41.20 18.66
N PRO A 16 -3.30 40.42 19.64
CA PRO A 16 -2.44 39.43 20.28
C PRO A 16 -2.10 38.33 19.27
N LEU A 17 -0.83 38.15 18.96
CA LEU A 17 -0.36 36.91 18.35
C LEU A 17 -0.49 35.81 19.40
N PRO A 18 -1.17 34.71 19.08
CA PRO A 18 -0.37 33.49 18.98
C PRO A 18 -0.81 32.62 17.79
N PRO A 19 0.15 32.08 17.04
CA PRO A 19 0.09 30.64 16.85
C PRO A 19 1.49 30.00 16.86
N PRO A 20 1.60 28.67 16.96
CA PRO A 20 0.74 27.70 17.63
C PRO A 20 1.49 27.06 18.82
N GLN A 21 0.81 26.76 19.93
CA GLN A 21 1.33 25.71 20.81
C GLN A 21 1.12 24.40 20.06
N TYR A 22 2.22 23.88 19.50
CA TYR A 22 2.32 22.52 19.00
C TYR A 22 2.01 21.57 20.17
N LEU A 23 0.73 21.27 20.37
CA LEU A 23 0.27 20.34 21.39
C LEU A 23 0.37 18.94 20.77
N GLY A 24 1.52 18.31 21.01
CA GLY A 24 1.86 17.01 20.42
C GLY A 24 0.76 15.97 20.53
N ILE A 25 0.56 15.26 19.41
CA ILE A 25 0.01 13.89 19.24
C ILE A 25 -1.43 13.63 19.69
N GLN A 26 -1.95 14.21 20.77
CA GLN A 26 -3.27 13.82 21.31
C GLN A 26 -4.47 14.64 20.78
N THR A 27 -4.25 15.72 20.03
CA THR A 27 -5.33 16.61 19.52
C THR A 27 -5.40 16.74 18.00
N HIS A 28 -4.64 15.94 17.24
CA HIS A 28 -4.42 16.17 15.81
C HIS A 28 -4.84 15.03 14.87
N VAL A 29 -5.80 14.16 15.25
CA VAL A 29 -6.50 13.35 14.23
C VAL A 29 -7.44 14.29 13.47
N ARG A 30 -6.88 14.99 12.49
CA ARG A 30 -7.63 15.81 11.55
C ARG A 30 -7.99 14.98 10.34
N SER A 31 -9.12 15.32 9.72
CA SER A 31 -9.47 14.74 8.43
C SER A 31 -8.35 15.02 7.43
N THR A 32 -8.03 14.06 6.57
CA THR A 32 -7.15 14.30 5.42
C THR A 32 -7.72 15.38 4.51
N ALA A 33 -9.02 15.68 4.57
CA ALA A 33 -9.66 16.81 3.91
C ALA A 33 -9.29 18.20 4.49
N ASP A 34 -8.40 18.27 5.49
CA ASP A 34 -7.79 19.53 5.94
C ASP A 34 -7.13 20.23 4.72
N PRO A 35 -7.50 21.49 4.39
CA PRO A 35 -6.96 22.20 3.23
C PRO A 35 -5.43 22.38 3.22
N ASP A 36 -4.75 22.20 4.35
CA ASP A 36 -3.30 22.28 4.43
C ASP A 36 -2.61 20.96 4.04
N LEU A 37 -3.33 19.84 4.05
CA LEU A 37 -2.81 18.50 3.73
C LEU A 37 -3.04 18.08 2.26
N ARG A 38 -2.99 19.06 1.34
CA ARG A 38 -3.30 18.87 -0.10
C ARG A 38 -2.65 17.65 -0.77
N PRO A 39 -1.36 17.30 -0.51
CA PRO A 39 -0.77 16.12 -1.13
C PRO A 39 -1.50 14.80 -0.79
N LEU A 40 -2.12 14.71 0.38
CA LEU A 40 -2.84 13.52 0.83
C LEU A 40 -4.24 13.39 0.23
N HIS A 41 -4.78 14.45 -0.40
CA HIS A 41 -6.10 14.43 -1.02
C HIS A 41 -6.17 13.50 -2.24
N ASN A 42 -5.00 13.15 -2.82
CA ASN A 42 -4.90 12.25 -3.96
C ASN A 42 -4.85 10.77 -3.56
N VAL A 43 -4.81 10.45 -2.26
CA VAL A 43 -4.92 9.07 -1.77
C VAL A 43 -6.37 8.61 -1.95
N CYS A 44 -6.59 7.72 -2.92
CA CYS A 44 -7.92 7.38 -3.42
C CYS A 44 -8.24 5.88 -3.42
N GLU A 45 -7.26 5.03 -3.17
CA GLU A 45 -7.41 3.58 -3.24
C GLU A 45 -6.76 2.93 -2.01
N TYR A 46 -7.44 1.93 -1.45
CA TYR A 46 -6.95 1.13 -0.34
C TYR A 46 -6.85 -0.33 -0.78
N LEU A 47 -5.65 -0.90 -0.73
CA LEU A 47 -5.41 -2.32 -0.99
C LEU A 47 -4.77 -3.00 0.22
N ASN A 48 -4.93 -4.32 0.28
CA ASN A 48 -4.29 -5.17 1.26
C ASN A 48 -3.69 -6.41 0.57
N ALA A 49 -2.45 -6.75 0.93
CA ALA A 49 -1.69 -7.88 0.40
C ALA A 49 -0.63 -8.36 1.40
N LEU A 50 0.33 -9.17 0.93
CA LEU A 50 1.53 -9.54 1.67
C LEU A 50 2.76 -9.05 0.92
N HIS A 51 3.72 -8.51 1.66
CA HIS A 51 5.07 -8.27 1.16
C HIS A 51 6.03 -9.32 1.71
N ILE A 52 7.05 -9.65 0.93
CA ILE A 52 8.17 -10.51 1.34
C ILE A 52 9.48 -9.74 1.33
N TYR A 53 10.44 -10.16 2.16
CA TYR A 53 11.79 -9.59 2.19
C TYR A 53 12.62 -10.15 1.03
N ALA A 54 13.04 -9.29 0.09
CA ALA A 54 13.70 -9.74 -1.14
C ALA A 54 15.06 -10.41 -0.88
N ASP A 55 15.83 -9.95 0.10
CA ASP A 55 17.14 -10.54 0.43
C ASP A 55 17.01 -11.94 1.07
N GLU A 56 15.99 -12.14 1.91
CA GLU A 56 15.68 -13.46 2.46
C GLU A 56 15.11 -14.40 1.38
N ALA A 57 14.24 -13.88 0.51
CA ALA A 57 13.70 -14.62 -0.62
C ALA A 57 14.79 -15.09 -1.59
N ARG A 58 15.88 -14.33 -1.78
CA ARG A 58 17.07 -14.78 -2.54
C ARG A 58 17.66 -16.06 -1.96
N GLN A 59 17.55 -16.30 -0.67
CA GLN A 59 18.02 -17.52 -0.01
C GLN A 59 16.95 -18.62 0.05
N GLY A 60 15.81 -18.42 -0.61
CA GLY A 60 14.67 -19.34 -0.56
C GLY A 60 13.96 -19.35 0.79
N VAL A 61 14.12 -18.30 1.60
CA VAL A 61 13.39 -18.11 2.86
C VAL A 61 12.15 -17.28 2.59
N VAL A 62 11.00 -17.75 3.07
CA VAL A 62 9.72 -17.05 2.92
C VAL A 62 9.37 -16.41 4.26
N ARG A 63 9.53 -15.09 4.33
CA ARG A 63 9.07 -14.26 5.44
C ARG A 63 8.21 -13.17 4.87
N SER A 64 6.95 -13.14 5.30
CA SER A 64 5.94 -12.22 4.79
C SER A 64 5.36 -11.35 5.90
N VAL A 65 5.00 -10.13 5.55
CA VAL A 65 4.29 -9.19 6.42
C VAL A 65 3.03 -8.68 5.72
N ASP A 66 1.99 -8.40 6.50
CA ASP A 66 0.78 -7.75 5.99
C ASP A 66 1.12 -6.32 5.51
N SER A 67 0.57 -5.92 4.38
CA SER A 67 0.80 -4.61 3.78
C SER A 67 -0.49 -3.90 3.42
N HIS A 68 -0.72 -2.77 4.09
CA HIS A 68 -1.88 -1.90 3.86
C HIS A 68 -1.50 -0.72 2.99
N HIS A 69 -1.96 -0.73 1.75
CA HIS A 69 -1.60 0.23 0.71
C HIS A 69 -2.61 1.36 0.66
N PHE A 70 -2.16 2.59 0.83
CA PHE A 70 -2.97 3.78 0.60
C PHE A 70 -2.40 4.53 -0.60
N CYS A 71 -3.02 4.30 -1.76
CA CYS A 71 -2.46 4.65 -3.07
C CYS A 71 -3.02 5.97 -3.62
N SER A 72 -2.13 6.72 -4.25
CA SER A 72 -2.43 7.87 -5.09
C SER A 72 -2.10 7.56 -6.55
N HIS A 73 -3.04 7.85 -7.45
CA HIS A 73 -2.84 7.74 -8.90
C HIS A 73 -2.22 9.04 -9.42
N VAL A 74 -0.90 9.16 -9.31
CA VAL A 74 -0.14 10.38 -9.65
C VAL A 74 -0.28 10.74 -11.13
N SER A 75 -0.27 9.73 -12.00
CA SER A 75 -0.65 9.83 -13.41
C SER A 75 -1.34 8.53 -13.84
N LYS A 76 -1.85 8.49 -15.07
CA LYS A 76 -2.45 7.28 -15.65
C LYS A 76 -1.52 6.06 -15.60
N ASP A 77 -0.21 6.28 -15.60
CA ASP A 77 0.84 5.28 -15.71
C ASP A 77 1.83 5.32 -14.55
N PHE A 78 1.42 5.87 -13.40
CA PHE A 78 2.22 5.91 -12.18
C PHE A 78 1.33 5.97 -10.94
N ARG A 79 1.37 4.92 -10.12
CA ARG A 79 0.78 4.90 -8.78
C ARG A 79 1.88 4.99 -7.74
N GLN A 80 1.60 5.65 -6.63
CA GLN A 80 2.46 5.64 -5.45
C GLN A 80 1.61 5.32 -4.23
N CYS A 81 2.08 4.44 -3.36
CA CYS A 81 1.33 4.00 -2.19
C CYS A 81 2.15 4.26 -0.93
N LEU A 82 1.46 4.77 0.10
CA LEU A 82 1.95 4.72 1.47
C LEU A 82 1.60 3.35 2.03
N ILE A 83 2.59 2.65 2.59
CA ILE A 83 2.40 1.31 3.15
C ILE A 83 2.36 1.40 4.67
N TYR A 84 1.31 0.87 5.27
CA TYR A 84 1.12 0.79 6.70
C TYR A 84 1.07 -0.67 7.18
N ASP A 85 1.37 -0.87 8.46
CA ASP A 85 1.28 -2.19 9.12
C ASP A 85 -0.14 -2.60 9.52
N SER A 86 -1.09 -1.66 9.50
CA SER A 86 -2.52 -1.90 9.67
C SER A 86 -3.32 -0.80 8.98
N ASN A 87 -4.64 -0.97 8.87
CA ASN A 87 -5.57 0.08 8.45
C ASN A 87 -6.25 0.82 9.63
N THR A 88 -5.71 0.68 10.84
CA THR A 88 -6.32 1.24 12.06
C THR A 88 -5.71 2.60 12.44
N PRO A 89 -6.42 3.44 13.23
CA PRO A 89 -5.83 4.67 13.75
C PRO A 89 -4.56 4.38 14.56
N GLY A 90 -3.47 5.10 14.25
CA GLY A 90 -2.17 4.88 14.91
C GLY A 90 -1.27 3.87 14.22
N ALA A 91 -1.69 3.31 13.07
CA ALA A 91 -0.85 2.47 12.24
C ALA A 91 0.49 3.15 11.90
N ARG A 92 1.54 2.34 11.86
CA ARG A 92 2.90 2.77 11.54
C ARG A 92 3.05 2.87 10.03
N LEU A 93 3.58 3.98 9.53
CA LEU A 93 4.03 4.05 8.14
C LEU A 93 5.29 3.19 8.03
N ILE A 94 5.18 2.06 7.35
CA ILE A 94 6.27 1.08 7.23
C ILE A 94 6.98 1.15 5.90
N GLY A 95 6.43 1.80 4.88
CA GLY A 95 7.08 1.79 3.57
C GLY A 95 6.39 2.64 2.51
N VAL A 96 6.95 2.57 1.30
CA VAL A 96 6.36 3.11 0.08
C VAL A 96 6.42 2.08 -1.03
N GLU A 97 5.43 2.12 -1.90
CA GLU A 97 5.45 1.41 -3.17
C GLU A 97 5.28 2.37 -4.33
N TYR A 98 6.00 2.10 -5.42
CA TYR A 98 5.73 2.69 -6.73
C TYR A 98 5.28 1.62 -7.70
N MET A 99 4.21 1.88 -8.44
CA MET A 99 3.70 0.96 -9.45
C MET A 99 3.69 1.62 -10.82
N ILE A 100 4.15 0.89 -11.84
CA ILE A 100 4.15 1.32 -13.23
C ILE A 100 3.63 0.22 -14.15
N PRO A 101 3.00 0.57 -15.29
CA PRO A 101 2.61 -0.42 -16.28
C PRO A 101 3.84 -1.03 -16.97
N ARG A 102 3.70 -2.24 -17.49
CA ARG A 102 4.72 -2.95 -18.29
C ARG A 102 5.48 -2.06 -19.27
N ALA A 103 4.78 -1.23 -20.03
CA ALA A 103 5.39 -0.38 -21.06
C ALA A 103 6.41 0.65 -20.51
N ARG A 104 6.34 1.01 -19.22
CA ARG A 104 7.37 1.81 -18.54
C ARG A 104 8.45 0.93 -17.95
N TYR A 105 8.07 -0.20 -17.33
CA TYR A 105 8.99 -1.16 -16.74
C TYR A 105 10.01 -1.70 -17.75
N GLU A 106 9.57 -2.06 -18.95
CA GLU A 106 10.44 -2.58 -20.02
C GLU A 106 11.50 -1.58 -20.51
N LYS A 107 11.33 -0.29 -20.21
CA LYS A 107 12.27 0.79 -20.55
C LYS A 107 13.27 1.08 -19.43
N LEU A 108 13.11 0.47 -18.25
CA LEU A 108 14.04 0.65 -17.15
C LEU A 108 15.39 -0.01 -17.47
N PRO A 109 16.50 0.54 -16.95
CA PRO A 109 17.79 -0.13 -17.01
C PRO A 109 17.73 -1.55 -16.41
N PRO A 110 18.49 -2.53 -16.94
CA PRO A 110 18.42 -3.92 -16.46
C PRO A 110 18.65 -4.10 -14.96
N GLU A 111 19.54 -3.32 -14.35
CA GLU A 111 19.77 -3.39 -12.89
C GLU A 111 18.60 -2.81 -12.09
N GLU A 112 17.95 -1.78 -12.63
CA GLU A 112 16.77 -1.20 -12.00
C GLU A 112 15.59 -2.18 -12.07
N GLN A 113 15.41 -2.89 -13.19
CA GLN A 113 14.35 -3.89 -13.36
C GLN A 113 14.34 -5.01 -12.30
N LYS A 114 15.50 -5.35 -11.74
CA LYS A 114 15.64 -6.36 -10.67
C LYS A 114 15.08 -5.92 -9.32
N LEU A 115 14.81 -4.62 -9.16
CA LEU A 115 14.24 -4.05 -7.93
C LEU A 115 12.71 -4.07 -7.93
N TRP A 116 12.08 -4.64 -8.95
CA TRP A 116 10.62 -4.64 -9.10
C TRP A 116 10.07 -6.05 -9.10
N HIS A 117 8.86 -6.19 -8.57
CA HIS A 117 8.08 -7.43 -8.57
C HIS A 117 6.90 -7.34 -9.55
N SER A 118 6.37 -8.49 -9.94
CA SER A 118 5.14 -8.57 -10.74
C SER A 118 3.92 -8.81 -9.87
N HIS A 119 2.78 -8.21 -10.23
CA HIS A 119 1.52 -8.38 -9.48
C HIS A 119 0.69 -9.59 -9.94
N VAL A 120 1.19 -10.35 -10.93
CA VAL A 120 0.41 -11.42 -11.58
C VAL A 120 -0.05 -12.45 -10.55
N PHE A 121 0.85 -12.95 -9.71
CA PHE A 121 0.48 -13.94 -8.71
C PHE A 121 -0.44 -13.36 -7.64
N GLU A 122 -0.18 -12.15 -7.17
CA GLU A 122 -0.98 -11.53 -6.11
C GLU A 122 -2.45 -11.33 -6.48
N VAL A 123 -2.69 -10.86 -7.71
CA VAL A 123 -4.04 -10.70 -8.23
C VAL A 123 -4.70 -12.07 -8.37
N HIS A 124 -4.01 -13.02 -8.98
CA HIS A 124 -4.60 -14.32 -9.34
C HIS A 124 -4.72 -15.30 -8.17
N SER A 125 -3.94 -15.15 -7.10
CA SER A 125 -4.02 -15.99 -5.90
C SER A 125 -5.19 -15.61 -5.00
N GLY A 126 -5.73 -14.40 -5.16
CA GLY A 126 -6.77 -13.82 -4.30
C GLY A 126 -6.21 -13.06 -3.09
N MET A 127 -4.89 -13.03 -2.89
CA MET A 127 -4.29 -12.37 -1.72
C MET A 127 -4.40 -10.85 -1.79
N LEU A 128 -4.18 -10.24 -2.96
CA LEU A 128 -4.35 -8.81 -3.15
C LEU A 128 -5.84 -8.50 -3.27
N ILE A 129 -6.38 -7.65 -2.40
CA ILE A 129 -7.77 -7.21 -2.46
C ILE A 129 -7.88 -5.70 -2.30
N LEU A 130 -9.01 -5.15 -2.75
CA LEU A 130 -9.51 -3.87 -2.29
C LEU A 130 -10.59 -4.16 -1.23
N PRO A 131 -10.28 -4.05 0.08
CA PRO A 131 -11.25 -4.40 1.12
C PRO A 131 -12.54 -3.59 0.99
N TYR A 132 -13.66 -4.16 1.43
CA TYR A 132 -14.94 -3.45 1.40
C TYR A 132 -14.85 -2.16 2.24
N PRO A 133 -15.29 -1.01 1.71
CA PRO A 133 -15.34 0.24 2.47
C PRO A 133 -16.15 0.06 3.75
N THR A 134 -15.83 0.79 4.82
CA THR A 134 -16.61 0.74 6.07
C THR A 134 -18.06 1.20 5.89
N THR A 135 -18.33 1.99 4.86
CA THR A 135 -19.67 2.44 4.44
C THR A 135 -20.39 1.42 3.56
N HIS A 136 -19.72 0.34 3.14
CA HIS A 136 -20.30 -0.71 2.33
C HIS A 136 -21.27 -1.54 3.18
N PRO A 137 -22.49 -1.82 2.68
CA PRO A 137 -23.45 -2.66 3.39
C PRO A 137 -23.03 -4.13 3.25
N SER A 138 -22.11 -4.56 4.12
CA SER A 138 -21.52 -5.90 4.14
C SER A 138 -22.54 -7.04 4.31
N THR A 139 -23.75 -6.73 4.78
CA THR A 139 -24.87 -7.67 4.92
C THR A 139 -25.70 -7.85 3.63
N SER A 140 -25.46 -7.05 2.59
CA SER A 140 -26.16 -7.15 1.30
C SER A 140 -25.34 -7.97 0.29
N PRO A 141 -25.78 -9.18 -0.10
CA PRO A 141 -25.09 -9.97 -1.12
C PRO A 141 -25.00 -9.26 -2.47
N HIS A 142 -25.99 -8.42 -2.80
CA HIS A 142 -25.96 -7.64 -4.04
C HIS A 142 -24.87 -6.57 -4.01
N ALA A 143 -24.71 -5.88 -2.89
CA ALA A 143 -23.65 -4.88 -2.74
C ALA A 143 -22.25 -5.50 -2.74
N LYS A 144 -22.08 -6.68 -2.12
CA LYS A 144 -20.81 -7.41 -2.16
C LYS A 144 -20.42 -7.74 -3.60
N ARG A 145 -21.32 -8.38 -4.36
CA ARG A 145 -21.08 -8.69 -5.78
C ARG A 145 -20.78 -7.45 -6.63
N ALA A 146 -21.46 -6.33 -6.38
CA ALA A 146 -21.19 -5.09 -7.10
C ALA A 146 -19.77 -4.56 -6.81
N TRP A 147 -19.33 -4.63 -5.55
CA TRP A 147 -17.97 -4.27 -5.17
C TRP A 147 -16.93 -5.24 -5.76
N ASP A 148 -17.19 -6.54 -5.69
CA ASP A 148 -16.32 -7.58 -6.25
C ASP A 148 -16.10 -7.39 -7.76
N ALA A 149 -17.13 -6.96 -8.49
CA ALA A 149 -17.03 -6.64 -9.91
C ALA A 149 -16.12 -5.44 -10.16
N LEU A 150 -16.28 -4.35 -9.39
CA LEU A 150 -15.44 -3.16 -9.49
C LEU A 150 -13.98 -3.44 -9.10
N GLU A 151 -13.78 -4.20 -8.02
CA GLU A 151 -12.46 -4.64 -7.58
C GLU A 151 -11.79 -5.50 -8.66
N THR A 152 -12.53 -6.43 -9.27
CA THR A 152 -12.00 -7.28 -10.34
C THR A 152 -11.57 -6.46 -11.55
N GLU A 153 -12.34 -5.43 -11.92
CA GLU A 153 -11.97 -4.49 -12.99
C GLU A 153 -10.72 -3.68 -12.63
N ALA A 154 -10.62 -3.16 -11.40
CA ALA A 154 -9.46 -2.42 -10.94
C ALA A 154 -8.18 -3.29 -10.94
N LEU A 155 -8.27 -4.54 -10.48
CA LEU A 155 -7.14 -5.46 -10.44
C LEU A 155 -6.77 -6.05 -11.81
N ALA A 156 -7.69 -6.04 -12.78
CA ALA A 156 -7.37 -6.38 -14.17
C ALA A 156 -6.32 -5.41 -14.76
N GLU A 157 -6.38 -4.13 -14.38
CA GLU A 157 -5.35 -3.16 -14.75
C GLU A 157 -4.02 -3.49 -14.05
N VAL A 158 -4.05 -3.73 -12.73
CA VAL A 158 -2.86 -3.99 -11.90
C VAL A 158 -2.12 -5.27 -12.31
N THR A 159 -2.82 -6.25 -12.88
CA THR A 159 -2.25 -7.55 -13.25
C THR A 159 -1.02 -7.44 -14.17
N ASP A 160 -0.95 -6.41 -15.03
CA ASP A 160 0.19 -6.18 -15.94
C ASP A 160 1.10 -5.01 -15.51
N TRP A 161 1.07 -4.66 -14.23
CA TRP A 161 1.91 -3.64 -13.63
C TRP A 161 3.02 -4.27 -12.79
N TYR A 162 4.06 -3.48 -12.52
CA TYR A 162 5.21 -3.85 -11.71
C TYR A 162 5.32 -2.91 -10.52
N GLY A 163 5.67 -3.45 -9.36
CA GLY A 163 5.78 -2.72 -8.09
C GLY A 163 7.22 -2.68 -7.59
N LYS A 164 7.67 -1.52 -7.09
CA LYS A 164 8.94 -1.36 -6.37
C LYS A 164 8.63 -0.90 -4.96
N ILE A 165 8.96 -1.74 -3.99
CA ILE A 165 8.59 -1.53 -2.60
C ILE A 165 9.84 -1.42 -1.73
N TYR A 166 9.88 -0.42 -0.85
CA TYR A 166 10.83 -0.41 0.27
C TYR A 166 10.08 -0.29 1.58
N HIS A 167 10.42 -1.17 2.52
CA HIS A 167 10.02 -1.03 3.91
C HIS A 167 11.11 -0.35 4.72
N PHE A 168 10.74 0.61 5.54
CA PHE A 168 11.58 1.36 6.48
C PHE A 168 11.47 0.82 7.91
N TRP A 169 10.56 -0.11 8.16
CA TRP A 169 10.31 -0.68 9.49
C TRP A 169 9.93 -2.16 9.39
N GLU A 170 10.79 -3.02 9.95
CA GLU A 170 10.50 -4.46 10.14
C GLU A 170 9.63 -4.69 11.39
N VAL A 171 8.33 -4.43 11.26
CA VAL A 171 7.37 -4.49 12.37
C VAL A 171 7.15 -5.89 12.97
N ASP A 172 7.62 -6.93 12.28
CA ASP A 172 7.53 -8.32 12.70
C ASP A 172 8.78 -8.82 13.46
N LYS A 173 9.83 -8.00 13.57
CA LYS A 173 10.96 -8.26 14.48
C LYS A 173 10.68 -7.71 15.89
N SER A 174 11.05 -8.46 16.90
CA SER A 174 11.03 -8.00 18.31
C SER A 174 12.21 -7.06 18.63
N GLU A 175 13.30 -7.17 17.86
CA GLU A 175 14.48 -6.31 17.97
C GLU A 175 14.16 -4.91 17.39
N GLY A 176 14.11 -3.89 18.24
CA GLY A 176 13.77 -2.51 17.85
C GLY A 176 12.55 -1.93 18.56
N GLY A 177 11.73 -2.76 19.21
CA GLY A 177 10.56 -2.31 19.96
C GLY A 177 9.63 -1.43 19.13
N ASP A 178 9.39 -0.21 19.60
CA ASP A 178 8.46 0.76 19.00
C ASP A 178 9.13 1.72 17.99
N LEU A 179 10.34 1.43 17.51
CA LEU A 179 11.07 2.30 16.58
C LEU A 179 11.57 1.56 15.31
N PRO A 180 11.68 2.26 14.16
CA PRO A 180 12.16 1.69 12.90
C PRO A 180 13.70 1.59 12.89
N TYR A 181 14.24 0.47 13.39
CA TYR A 181 15.68 0.22 13.38
C TYR A 181 16.13 -0.36 12.04
N GLY A 182 17.40 -0.10 11.69
CA GLY A 182 18.02 -0.66 10.50
C GLY A 182 17.92 0.22 9.25
N ALA A 183 18.34 -0.35 8.13
CA ALA A 183 18.23 0.28 6.83
C ALA A 183 16.89 -0.08 6.16
N PRO A 184 16.45 0.67 5.14
CA PRO A 184 15.33 0.25 4.31
C PRO A 184 15.58 -1.11 3.65
N GLU A 185 14.59 -1.99 3.69
CA GLU A 185 14.60 -3.30 3.08
C GLU A 185 13.85 -3.27 1.74
N LEU A 186 14.44 -3.86 0.70
CA LEU A 186 13.74 -4.10 -0.56
C LEU A 186 12.70 -5.19 -0.33
N MET A 187 11.46 -4.91 -0.68
CA MET A 187 10.38 -5.88 -0.60
C MET A 187 9.95 -6.34 -1.99
N GLY A 188 9.40 -7.54 -2.03
CA GLY A 188 8.75 -8.12 -3.19
C GLY A 188 7.41 -8.71 -2.82
N SER A 189 6.88 -9.54 -3.72
CA SER A 189 5.70 -10.35 -3.43
C SER A 189 5.94 -11.83 -3.70
N LEU A 190 4.94 -12.63 -3.33
CA LEU A 190 4.84 -14.04 -3.66
C LEU A 190 4.63 -14.21 -5.16
N THR A 191 5.16 -15.28 -5.73
CA THR A 191 5.05 -15.63 -7.16
C THR A 191 4.53 -17.04 -7.42
N SER A 192 4.38 -17.87 -6.39
CA SER A 192 3.75 -19.19 -6.53
C SER A 192 3.20 -19.74 -5.21
N ASP A 193 2.27 -20.68 -5.32
CA ASP A 193 1.70 -21.40 -4.16
C ASP A 193 2.71 -22.30 -3.42
N LYS A 194 3.93 -22.48 -3.95
CA LYS A 194 5.00 -23.23 -3.26
C LYS A 194 5.60 -22.45 -2.09
N GLN A 195 5.45 -21.13 -2.09
CA GLN A 195 6.12 -20.26 -1.11
C GLN A 195 5.39 -20.26 0.23
N ILE A 196 4.06 -20.19 0.21
CA ILE A 196 3.24 -20.22 1.41
C ILE A 196 1.84 -20.74 1.07
N ASP A 197 1.16 -21.31 2.07
CA ASP A 197 -0.28 -21.53 2.00
C ASP A 197 -1.01 -20.17 2.10
N VAL A 198 -1.36 -19.64 0.93
CA VAL A 198 -2.06 -18.34 0.81
C VAL A 198 -3.42 -18.38 1.52
N ASP A 199 -4.12 -19.52 1.51
CA ASP A 199 -5.42 -19.63 2.16
C ASP A 199 -5.29 -19.50 3.68
N ALA A 200 -4.27 -20.14 4.26
CA ALA A 200 -3.96 -20.03 5.68
C ALA A 200 -3.45 -18.62 6.04
N ALA A 201 -2.56 -18.05 5.23
CA ALA A 201 -2.00 -16.72 5.47
C ALA A 201 -3.06 -15.61 5.45
N MET A 202 -4.06 -15.71 4.56
CA MET A 202 -5.15 -14.73 4.44
C MET A 202 -6.28 -14.94 5.44
N ALA A 203 -6.30 -16.02 6.21
CA ALA A 203 -7.43 -16.38 7.06
C ALA A 203 -7.80 -15.29 8.09
N GLN A 204 -6.81 -14.60 8.68
CA GLN A 204 -7.09 -13.50 9.61
C GLN A 204 -7.68 -12.29 8.90
N ARG A 205 -7.01 -11.84 7.84
CA ARG A 205 -7.45 -10.75 6.98
C ARG A 205 -8.87 -10.96 6.47
N ASP A 206 -9.18 -12.16 5.98
CA ASP A 206 -10.50 -12.51 5.44
C ASP A 206 -11.60 -12.41 6.51
N ARG A 207 -11.33 -12.83 7.75
CA ARG A 207 -12.27 -12.65 8.87
C ARG A 207 -12.52 -11.18 9.18
N GLU A 208 -11.48 -10.36 9.19
CA GLU A 208 -11.55 -8.94 9.54
C GLU A 208 -12.19 -8.09 8.42
N ALA A 209 -11.86 -8.39 7.17
CA ALA A 209 -12.37 -7.70 5.99
C ALA A 209 -13.71 -8.25 5.50
N GLY A 210 -14.18 -9.40 6.02
CA GLY A 210 -15.35 -10.10 5.49
C GLY A 210 -15.17 -10.53 4.03
N ALA A 211 -13.95 -10.91 3.67
CA ALA A 211 -13.54 -11.38 2.34
C ALA A 211 -13.32 -12.90 2.37
N ASP A 212 -13.15 -13.51 1.20
CA ASP A 212 -12.76 -14.91 1.06
C ASP A 212 -11.78 -15.04 -0.11
N VAL A 213 -10.54 -15.41 0.19
CA VAL A 213 -9.43 -15.54 -0.76
C VAL A 213 -9.73 -16.53 -1.88
N LYS A 214 -10.48 -17.61 -1.61
CA LYS A 214 -10.87 -18.61 -2.63
C LYS A 214 -11.94 -18.05 -3.55
N GLU A 215 -12.90 -17.30 -3.02
CA GLU A 215 -13.89 -16.60 -3.84
C GLU A 215 -13.21 -15.55 -4.73
N LYS A 216 -12.30 -14.74 -4.18
CA LYS A 216 -11.52 -13.76 -4.96
C LYS A 216 -10.72 -14.43 -6.08
N ARG A 217 -10.04 -15.54 -5.78
CA ARG A 217 -9.34 -16.37 -6.78
C ARG A 217 -10.29 -16.86 -7.87
N ALA A 218 -11.48 -17.35 -7.50
CA ALA A 218 -12.47 -17.86 -8.45
C ALA A 218 -13.04 -16.75 -9.36
N LEU A 219 -13.30 -15.56 -8.83
CA LEU A 219 -13.77 -14.39 -9.57
C LEU A 219 -12.77 -13.92 -10.63
N ARG A 220 -11.47 -14.13 -10.38
CA ARG A 220 -10.38 -13.64 -11.22
C ARG A 220 -9.85 -14.68 -12.20
N LYS A 221 -10.44 -15.89 -12.25
CA LYS A 221 -9.98 -17.00 -13.10
C LYS A 221 -9.91 -16.64 -14.59
N ASP A 222 -10.79 -15.75 -15.04
CA ASP A 222 -10.94 -15.34 -16.45
C ASP A 222 -10.16 -14.05 -16.77
N LEU A 223 -9.50 -13.44 -15.77
CA LEU A 223 -8.61 -12.30 -16.03
C LEU A 223 -7.40 -12.75 -16.86
N PRO A 224 -6.86 -11.89 -17.75
CA PRO A 224 -5.61 -12.16 -18.44
C PRO A 224 -4.49 -12.52 -17.45
N ARG A 225 -3.65 -13.48 -17.83
CA ARG A 225 -2.42 -13.84 -17.11
C ARG A 225 -1.22 -13.49 -17.99
N PRO A 226 -0.78 -12.22 -17.98
CA PRO A 226 0.34 -11.80 -18.80
C PRO A 226 1.62 -12.51 -18.37
N GLN A 227 2.52 -12.73 -19.32
CA GLN A 227 3.81 -13.34 -19.02
C GLN A 227 4.68 -12.37 -18.22
N VAL A 228 5.10 -12.77 -17.03
CA VAL A 228 6.03 -11.98 -16.21
C VAL A 228 7.34 -11.75 -16.95
N HIS A 229 7.89 -10.54 -16.84
CA HIS A 229 9.14 -10.19 -17.51
C HIS A 229 10.31 -10.88 -16.79
N PRO A 230 11.26 -11.49 -17.51
CA PRO A 230 12.38 -12.25 -16.93
C PRO A 230 13.44 -11.38 -16.23
N ALA A 231 13.11 -10.16 -15.82
CA ALA A 231 13.96 -9.34 -14.95
C ALA A 231 13.28 -9.03 -13.61
N ALA A 232 11.94 -9.17 -13.54
CA ALA A 232 11.18 -8.99 -12.31
C ALA A 232 11.34 -10.19 -11.38
N ASP A 233 10.98 -10.01 -10.11
CA ASP A 233 10.97 -11.08 -9.11
C ASP A 233 12.34 -11.79 -9.01
N SER A 234 13.43 -11.04 -9.19
CA SER A 234 14.77 -11.64 -9.39
C SER A 234 15.18 -12.51 -8.21
N TRP A 235 14.78 -12.12 -6.99
CA TRP A 235 15.08 -12.85 -5.77
C TRP A 235 14.58 -14.30 -5.78
N TRP A 236 13.36 -14.54 -6.28
CA TRP A 236 12.82 -15.89 -6.34
C TRP A 236 13.50 -16.73 -7.40
N ARG A 237 13.84 -16.13 -8.54
CA ARG A 237 14.54 -16.82 -9.63
C ARG A 237 15.96 -17.18 -9.25
N GLU A 238 16.66 -16.27 -8.59
CA GLU A 238 17.98 -16.54 -8.02
C GLU A 238 17.94 -17.68 -6.98
N ALA A 239 16.86 -17.78 -6.19
CA ALA A 239 16.69 -18.88 -5.24
C ALA A 239 16.42 -20.22 -5.94
N GLU A 240 15.56 -20.22 -6.95
CA GLU A 240 15.20 -21.41 -7.74
C GLU A 240 16.39 -21.93 -8.56
N GLU A 241 17.08 -21.06 -9.32
CA GLU A 241 18.27 -21.42 -10.10
C GLU A 241 19.41 -21.92 -9.21
N GLY A 242 19.50 -21.39 -7.98
CA GLY A 242 20.49 -21.79 -6.99
C GLY A 242 20.10 -23.03 -6.18
N GLY A 243 18.88 -23.56 -6.31
CA GLY A 243 18.38 -24.65 -5.46
C GLY A 243 18.42 -24.32 -3.96
N ARG A 244 17.94 -23.13 -3.57
CA ARG A 244 18.06 -22.61 -2.20
C ARG A 244 16.73 -22.66 -1.45
N GLY A 245 16.80 -22.90 -0.14
CA GLY A 245 15.66 -22.87 0.77
C GLY A 245 14.52 -23.78 0.32
N ILE A 246 13.33 -23.21 0.09
CA ILE A 246 12.15 -23.96 -0.40
C ILE A 246 12.30 -24.59 -1.80
N TYR A 247 13.39 -24.27 -2.54
CA TYR A 247 13.69 -24.82 -3.86
C TYR A 247 14.86 -25.82 -3.86
N ALA A 248 15.37 -26.20 -2.68
CA ALA A 248 16.43 -27.20 -2.51
C ALA A 248 15.93 -28.64 -2.69
#